data_AF-A0A538HDB7-F1
#
_entry.id   AF-A0A538HDB7-F1
#
_cell.length_a   1.000
_cell.length_b   1.000
_cell.length_c   1.000
_cell.angle_alpha   90.00
_cell.angle_beta   90.00
_cell.angle_gamma   90.00
#
_symmetry.space_group_name_H-M   'P 1'
#
loop_
_entity.id
_entity.type
_entity.pdbx_description
1 polymer ?
#
loop_
_entity_poly.entity_id
_entity_poly.type
_entity_poly.pdbx_seq_one_letter_code
_entity_poly.pdbx_strand_id
1 'polypeptide(L)' 'MKTEEIQVAVQEMKALSNAMVVARLVDQGVSRLSAERIVEIEREACEPGRARTHTMSRR' A
#
# COMPACT_ATOMS: atom_id res chain seq x y z
N MET A 1 25.17 10.39 6.63
CA MET A 1 25.49 9.65 5.39
C MET A 1 25.06 8.19 5.43
N LYS A 2 25.81 7.21 5.97
CA LYS A 2 25.43 5.78 5.83
C LYS A 2 24.04 5.42 6.38
N THR A 3 23.62 6.03 7.49
CA THR A 3 22.32 5.74 8.11
C THR A 3 21.14 6.25 7.28
N GLU A 4 21.29 7.40 6.64
CA GLU A 4 20.24 7.99 5.79
C GLU A 4 20.07 7.19 4.51
N GLU A 5 21.17 6.74 3.90
CA GLU A 5 21.16 5.86 2.73
C GLU A 5 20.43 4.53 3.03
N ILE A 6 20.68 3.94 4.20
CA ILE A 6 19.98 2.72 4.64
C ILE A 6 18.48 2.98 4.82
N GLN A 7 18.09 4.12 5.41
CA GLN A 7 16.68 4.46 5.59
C GLN A 7 15.94 4.62 4.27
N VAL A 8 16.56 5.28 3.28
CA VAL A 8 16.00 5.41 1.92
C VAL A 8 15.82 4.04 1.29
N ALA A 9 16.87 3.20 1.30
CA ALA A 9 16.80 1.86 0.73
C ALA A 9 15.69 0.99 1.37
N VAL A 10 15.48 1.12 2.68
CA VAL A 10 14.40 0.41 3.39
C VAL A 10 13.02 0.91 2.96
N GLN A 11 12.83 2.22 2.78
CA GLN A 11 11.57 2.79 2.31
C GLN A 11 11.25 2.35 0.87
N GLU A 12 12.25 2.38 -0.01
CA GLU A 12 12.11 1.92 -1.40
C GLU A 12 11.79 0.43 -1.48
N MET A 13 12.49 -0.40 -0.70
CA MET A 13 12.20 -1.84 -0.60
C MET A 13 10.76 -2.09 -0.14
N LYS A 14 10.27 -1.34 0.85
CA LYS A 14 8.88 -1.44 1.30
C LYS A 14 7.92 -1.07 0.17
N ALA A 15 8.14 0.05 -0.52
CA ALA A 15 7.29 0.48 -1.63
C ALA A 15 7.23 -0.56 -2.76
N LEU A 16 8.37 -1.11 -3.15
CA LEU A 16 8.46 -2.17 -4.17
C LEU A 16 7.70 -3.43 -3.72
N SER A 17 7.90 -3.86 -2.47
CA SER A 17 7.20 -5.02 -1.93
C SER A 17 5.68 -4.83 -1.92
N ASN A 18 5.20 -3.63 -1.59
CA ASN A 18 3.78 -3.30 -1.59
C ASN A 18 3.20 -3.42 -3.01
N ALA A 19 3.90 -2.87 -4.01
CA ALA A 19 3.48 -2.97 -5.40
C ALA A 19 3.39 -4.42 -5.88
N MET A 20 4.34 -5.27 -5.50
CA MET A 20 4.33 -6.70 -5.83
C MET A 20 3.16 -7.45 -5.20
N VAL A 21 2.85 -7.17 -3.93
CA VAL A 21 1.71 -7.79 -3.24
C VAL A 21 0.40 -7.36 -3.88
N VAL A 22 0.24 -6.07 -4.20
CA VAL A 22 -0.95 -5.57 -4.91
C VAL A 22 -1.11 -6.27 -6.27
N ALA A 23 -0.04 -6.34 -7.06
CA ALA A 23 -0.07 -7.00 -8.36
C ALA A 23 -0.51 -8.47 -8.25
N ARG A 24 0.06 -9.22 -7.31
CA ARG A 24 -0.29 -10.62 -7.07
C ARG A 24 -1.76 -10.81 -6.67
N LEU A 25 -2.30 -9.94 -5.80
CA LEU A 25 -3.71 -9.99 -5.40
C LEU A 25 -4.64 -9.68 -6.59
N VAL A 26 -4.25 -8.73 -7.44
CA VAL A 26 -5.00 -8.40 -8.66
C VAL A 26 -5.00 -9.57 -9.63
N ASP A 27 -3.86 -10.23 -9.83
CA ASP A 27 -3.77 -11.43 -10.67
C ASP A 27 -4.63 -12.59 -10.15
N GLN A 28 -4.88 -12.62 -8.84
CA GLN A 28 -5.81 -13.56 -8.19
C GLN A 28 -7.28 -13.14 -8.27
N GLY A 29 -7.60 -12.01 -8.93
CA GLY A 29 -8.95 -11.52 -9.15
C GLY A 29 -9.46 -10.54 -8.09
N VAL A 30 -8.62 -10.10 -7.14
CA VAL A 30 -8.99 -9.05 -6.19
C VAL A 30 -9.01 -7.70 -6.92
N SER A 31 -10.04 -6.88 -6.70
CA SER A 31 -10.05 -5.54 -7.28
C SER A 31 -8.81 -4.74 -6.84
N ARG A 32 -8.21 -3.94 -7.72
CA ARG A 32 -7.03 -3.12 -7.38
C ARG A 32 -7.26 -2.29 -6.12
N LEU A 33 -8.42 -1.65 -6.02
CA LEU A 33 -8.82 -0.86 -4.87
C LEU A 33 -8.87 -1.71 -3.57
N SER A 34 -9.33 -2.95 -3.62
CA SER A 34 -9.33 -3.85 -2.46
C SER A 34 -7.92 -4.35 -2.13
N ALA A 35 -7.11 -4.67 -3.14
CA ALA A 35 -5.74 -5.14 -2.97
C ALA A 35 -4.86 -4.06 -2.29
N GLU A 36 -4.96 -2.81 -2.73
CA GLU A 36 -4.31 -1.67 -2.09
C GLU A 36 -4.76 -1.52 -0.63
N ARG A 37 -6.04 -1.76 -0.34
CA ARG A 37 -6.57 -1.69 1.04
C ARG A 37 -5.93 -2.72 1.96
N ILE A 38 -5.80 -3.94 1.46
CA ILE A 38 -5.22 -5.05 2.21
C ILE A 38 -3.78 -4.72 2.59
N VAL A 39 -3.01 -4.16 1.65
CA VAL A 39 -1.62 -3.74 1.89
C VAL A 39 -1.55 -2.55 2.86
N GLU A 40 -2.42 -1.55 2.74
CA GLU A 40 -2.49 -0.44 3.70
C GLU A 40 -2.72 -0.93 5.14
N ILE A 41 -3.60 -1.92 5.31
CA ILE A 41 -3.90 -2.52 6.61
C ILE A 41 -2.70 -3.32 7.13
N GLU A 42 -2.08 -4.16 6.30
CA GLU A 42 -0.89 -4.94 6.68
C GLU A 42 0.29 -4.05 7.09
N ARG A 43 0.40 -2.86 6.48
CA ARG A 43 1.44 -1.88 6.79
C ARG A 43 1.09 -0.94 7.95
N GLU A 44 -0.01 -1.21 8.66
CA GLU A 44 -0.52 -0.38 9.77
C GLU A 44 -0.79 1.08 9.36
N ALA A 45 -0.91 1.36 8.06
CA ALA A 45 -1.26 2.67 7.53
C ALA A 45 -2.76 2.95 7.66
N CYS A 46 -3.56 1.91 7.91
CA CYS A 46 -4.97 2.06 8.22
C CYS A 46 -5.56 0.90 9.03
N GLU A 47 -6.56 1.20 9.85
CA GLU A 47 -7.27 0.18 10.63
C GLU A 47 -8.22 -0.68 9.77
N PRO A 48 -8.31 -2.00 10.05
CA PRO A 48 -9.37 -2.86 9.54
C PRO A 48 -10.76 -2.28 9.86
N GLY A 49 -11.70 -2.38 8.91
CA GLY A 49 -13.07 -1.91 9.11
C GLY A 49 -13.25 -0.38 9.10
N ARG A 50 -12.17 0.41 9.08
CA ARG A 50 -12.27 1.86 8.89
C ARG A 50 -12.80 2.17 7.49
N ALA A 51 -13.92 2.89 7.44
CA ALA A 51 -14.50 3.39 6.20
C ALA A 51 -13.47 4.26 5.45
N ARG A 52 -13.42 4.11 4.14
CA ARG A 52 -12.56 4.93 3.29
C ARG A 52 -13.12 6.34 3.20
N THR A 53 -12.24 7.33 3.27
CA THR A 53 -12.60 8.69 2.91
C THR A 53 -12.94 8.70 1.43
N HIS A 54 -14.20 8.94 1.10
CA HIS A 54 -14.57 9.21 -0.28
C HIS A 54 -13.98 10.56 -0.66
N THR A 55 -12.98 10.57 -1.53
CA THR A 55 -12.57 11.80 -2.20
C THR A 55 -13.73 12.21 -3.09
N MET A 56 -14.55 13.14 -2.60
CA MET A 56 -15.57 13.80 -3.41
C MET A 56 -14.86 14.34 -4.65
N SER A 57 -15.12 13.72 -5.80
CA SER A 57 -14.71 14.26 -7.10
C SER A 57 -15.38 15.62 -7.22
N ARG A 58 -14.62 16.70 -7.02
CA ARG A 58 -15.06 18.03 -7.43
C ARG A 58 -15.08 17.99 -8.96
N ARG A 59 -16.29 17.95 -9.49
CA ARG A 59 -16.57 17.98 -10.92
C ARG A 59 -16.37 19.40 -11.45
#